data_AF-A0A7S3D6L7-F1
#
_entry.id   AF-A0A7S3D6L7-F1
#
_cell.length_a   1.000
_cell.length_b   1.000
_cell.length_c   1.000
_cell.angle_alpha   90.00
_cell.angle_beta   90.00
_cell.angle_gamma   90.00
#
_symmetry.space_group_name_H-M   'P 1'
#
loop_
_entity.id
_entity.type
_entity.pdbx_description
1 polymer ?
#
loop_
_entity_poly.entity_id
_entity_poly.type
_entity_poly.pdbx_seq_one_letter_code
_entity_poly.pdbx_strand_id
1 'polypeptide(L)'
;MGLKGTTLLGELSEIFERFPSLDELGLIPAELAEDTAERAKEVFGSGSNSGGSEEGGGIYVSKSKALFVHDDKRLAVAAWCVPPLYITTSTEVKQWRKKIEKNGMLDEKEQVSAENALRALLCINAENYTGWNTRKMMIEMRVEKKGWKKSKKEEKMRKREKDKKEEIQESVQKNERKEEDRTKAEQVLNKERHFLNLVLTKHPKSGETWSHRKWMMLFAVRNGWKGYESVESELATATRCTEVYAKNYFAWSYKYWFLSRFGTNREVEDESNASRDWIRLHISDHAGCHFHQKVAELHLALSLLPPSFFKCEEKRNVKTEVEKEKTRDETGKEEEREIEKEERGESWRGERGDGEGRREEK
;
A
#
# COMPACT_ATOMS: atom_id res chain seq x y z
N MET A 1 4.42 -25.40 24.45
CA MET A 1 3.18 -24.63 24.22
C MET A 1 3.44 -23.75 23.00
N GLY A 2 2.63 -23.88 21.94
CA GLY A 2 2.82 -23.08 20.73
C GLY A 2 2.71 -21.59 21.04
N LEU A 3 3.64 -20.79 20.50
CA LEU A 3 3.65 -19.35 20.69
C LEU A 3 2.37 -18.75 20.07
N LYS A 4 1.66 -17.90 20.82
CA LYS A 4 0.39 -17.33 20.35
C LYS A 4 0.66 -16.26 19.30
N GLY A 5 -0.10 -16.28 18.21
CA GLY A 5 0.03 -15.26 17.15
C GLY A 5 -0.28 -13.84 17.63
N THR A 6 -1.08 -13.66 18.68
CA THR A 6 -1.30 -12.36 19.31
C THR A 6 -0.04 -11.81 19.97
N THR A 7 0.79 -12.66 20.57
CA THR A 7 2.09 -12.28 21.12
C THR A 7 3.04 -11.84 20.00
N LEU A 8 3.09 -12.60 18.90
CA LEU A 8 3.90 -12.28 17.73
C LEU A 8 3.47 -10.94 17.09
N LEU A 9 2.17 -10.70 16.97
CA LEU A 9 1.64 -9.46 16.45
C LEU A 9 2.02 -8.26 17.35
N GLY A 10 1.95 -8.44 18.67
CA GLY A 10 2.39 -7.42 19.63
C GLY A 10 3.88 -7.09 19.48
N GLU A 11 4.74 -8.10 19.38
CA GLU A 11 6.18 -7.90 19.18
C GLU A 11 6.51 -7.23 17.83
N LEU A 12 5.82 -7.62 16.76
CA LEU A 12 6.00 -7.00 15.45
C LEU A 12 5.52 -5.53 15.43
N SER A 13 4.45 -5.23 16.15
CA SER A 13 3.95 -3.86 16.33
C SER A 13 4.98 -3.00 17.06
N GLU A 14 5.58 -3.52 18.14
CA GLU A 14 6.67 -2.84 18.88
C GLU A 14 7.88 -2.58 17.98
N ILE A 15 8.25 -3.55 17.13
CA ILE A 15 9.34 -3.38 16.14
C ILE A 15 9.03 -2.24 15.16
N PHE A 16 7.81 -2.19 14.64
CA PHE A 16 7.42 -1.15 13.70
C PHE A 16 7.39 0.26 14.28
N GLU A 17 7.14 0.38 15.59
CA GLU A 17 7.21 1.64 16.32
C GLU A 17 8.67 2.02 16.65
N ARG A 18 9.48 1.03 17.07
CA ARG A 18 10.87 1.23 17.47
C ARG A 18 11.80 1.51 16.28
N PHE A 19 11.55 0.87 15.14
CA PHE A 19 12.38 0.95 13.94
C PHE A 19 11.55 1.50 12.76
N PRO A 20 11.28 2.82 12.72
CA PRO A 20 10.49 3.43 11.64
C PRO A 20 11.23 3.50 10.30
N SER A 21 12.53 3.18 10.26
CA SER A 21 13.40 3.21 9.09
C SER A 21 13.56 1.86 8.36
N LEU A 22 12.78 0.85 8.72
CA LEU A 22 12.86 -0.48 8.12
C LEU A 22 12.69 -0.43 6.60
N ASP A 23 13.69 -0.90 5.86
CA ASP A 23 13.73 -0.83 4.41
C ASP A 23 13.81 -2.20 3.71
N GLU A 24 13.99 -3.29 4.47
CA GLU A 24 14.09 -4.65 3.93
C GLU A 24 13.36 -5.67 4.83
N LEU A 25 12.62 -6.58 4.21
CA LEU A 25 11.90 -7.67 4.87
C LEU A 25 12.41 -9.05 4.40
N GLY A 26 12.87 -9.87 5.34
CA GLY A 26 13.40 -11.20 5.12
C GLY A 26 12.65 -12.31 5.86
N LEU A 27 12.84 -13.55 5.40
CA LEU A 27 12.41 -14.76 6.12
C LEU A 27 13.64 -15.58 6.50
N ILE A 28 13.69 -16.03 7.75
CA ILE A 28 14.74 -16.91 8.25
C ILE A 28 14.18 -18.34 8.30
N PRO A 29 14.86 -19.35 7.72
CA PRO A 29 14.52 -20.75 7.89
C PRO A 29 14.37 -21.13 9.37
N ALA A 30 13.46 -22.04 9.69
CA ALA A 30 13.13 -22.34 11.08
C ALA A 30 14.33 -22.90 11.85
N GLU A 31 15.17 -23.68 11.17
CA GLU A 31 16.36 -24.34 11.68
C GLU A 31 17.44 -23.32 12.08
N LEU A 32 17.49 -22.18 11.40
CA LEU A 32 18.49 -21.16 11.63
C LEU A 32 18.05 -20.11 12.66
N ALA A 33 16.76 -20.09 13.05
CA ALA A 33 16.23 -19.04 13.91
C ALA A 33 16.82 -19.11 15.34
N GLU A 34 16.97 -20.32 15.89
CA GLU A 34 17.55 -20.50 17.23
C GLU A 34 19.05 -20.15 17.22
N ASP A 35 19.80 -20.71 16.27
CA ASP A 35 21.22 -20.39 16.07
C ASP A 35 21.45 -18.89 15.85
N THR A 36 20.60 -18.23 15.06
CA THR A 36 20.69 -16.78 14.83
C THR A 36 20.47 -16.00 16.13
N ALA A 37 19.50 -16.43 16.96
CA ALA A 37 19.25 -15.80 18.25
C ALA A 37 20.40 -16.02 19.24
N GLU A 38 21.08 -17.17 19.19
CA GLU A 38 22.24 -17.47 20.03
C GLU A 38 23.47 -16.69 19.58
N ARG A 39 23.77 -16.69 18.28
CA ARG A 39 24.88 -15.91 17.71
C ARG A 39 24.71 -14.41 17.92
N ALA A 40 23.48 -13.90 17.82
CA ALA A 40 23.19 -12.51 18.15
C ALA A 40 23.52 -12.19 19.62
N LYS A 41 23.26 -13.12 20.55
CA LYS A 41 23.63 -12.93 21.97
C LYS A 41 25.14 -13.01 22.21
N GLU A 42 25.84 -13.88 21.50
CA GLU A 42 27.30 -14.03 21.62
C GLU A 42 28.06 -12.81 21.08
N VAL A 43 27.63 -12.29 19.93
CA VAL A 43 28.28 -11.16 19.25
C VAL A 43 27.96 -9.83 19.93
N PHE A 44 26.72 -9.65 20.42
CA PHE A 44 26.23 -8.36 20.92
C PHE A 44 26.02 -8.31 22.44
N GLY A 45 26.41 -9.38 23.15
CA GLY A 45 26.30 -9.50 24.61
C GLY A 45 24.87 -9.78 25.10
N SER A 46 24.76 -10.37 26.30
CA SER A 46 23.51 -10.78 26.95
C SER A 46 22.60 -9.63 27.42
N GLY A 47 22.82 -8.41 26.94
CA GLY A 47 22.04 -7.25 27.33
C GLY A 47 22.32 -6.03 26.46
N SER A 48 21.67 -5.94 25.31
CA SER A 48 21.45 -4.65 24.63
C SER A 48 19.95 -4.42 24.49
N ASN A 49 19.34 -4.14 25.64
CA ASN A 49 18.10 -3.37 25.72
C ASN A 49 18.40 -1.86 25.60
N SER A 50 19.44 -1.48 24.83
CA SER A 50 19.82 -0.09 24.61
C SER A 50 18.93 0.51 23.52
N GLY A 51 17.90 1.22 23.99
CA GLY A 51 17.47 2.41 23.27
C GLY A 51 18.59 3.45 23.34
N GLY A 52 18.86 4.11 22.22
CA GLY A 52 19.76 5.26 22.16
C GLY A 52 21.08 4.98 21.45
N SER A 53 21.13 5.41 20.19
CA SER A 53 22.27 5.98 19.47
C SER A 53 23.69 5.62 19.95
N GLU A 54 24.37 4.76 19.18
CA GLU A 54 25.77 4.93 18.81
C GLU A 54 26.00 4.14 17.50
N GLU A 55 26.73 4.73 16.55
CA GLU A 55 26.99 4.19 15.23
C GLU A 55 27.71 2.83 15.32
N GLY A 56 26.95 1.74 15.33
CA GLY A 56 27.47 0.37 15.38
C GLY A 56 26.37 -0.64 15.17
N GLY A 57 26.41 -1.34 14.03
CA GLY A 57 25.41 -2.32 13.62
C GLY A 57 25.12 -3.37 14.68
N GLY A 58 23.92 -3.32 15.26
CA GLY A 58 23.44 -4.25 16.27
C GLY A 58 22.29 -5.11 15.73
N ILE A 59 22.10 -6.28 16.35
CA ILE A 59 20.93 -7.14 16.11
C ILE A 59 19.98 -7.03 17.30
N TYR A 60 18.78 -6.51 17.06
CA TYR A 60 17.67 -6.63 18.00
C TYR A 60 16.98 -8.00 17.80
N VAL A 61 16.70 -8.69 18.90
CA VAL A 61 15.99 -9.97 18.91
C VAL A 61 14.74 -9.85 19.78
N SER A 62 13.59 -10.25 19.25
CA SER A 62 12.34 -10.21 20.01
C SER A 62 12.31 -11.23 21.15
N LYS A 63 11.41 -11.03 22.12
CA LYS A 63 11.31 -11.90 23.31
C LYS A 63 10.99 -13.35 22.93
N SER A 64 10.17 -13.55 21.91
CA SER A 64 9.87 -14.86 21.34
C SER A 64 11.01 -15.49 20.53
N LYS A 65 12.09 -14.74 20.25
CA LYS A 65 13.16 -15.11 19.30
C LYS A 65 12.64 -15.41 17.88
N ALA A 66 11.50 -14.82 17.51
CA ALA A 66 10.89 -15.01 16.19
C ALA A 66 11.23 -13.87 15.22
N LEU A 67 11.52 -12.67 15.74
CA LEU A 67 11.70 -11.47 14.95
C LEU A 67 13.08 -10.86 15.26
N PHE A 68 13.76 -10.44 14.20
CA PHE A 68 15.13 -9.96 14.27
C PHE A 68 15.24 -8.66 13.48
N VAL A 69 15.91 -7.64 14.02
CA VAL A 69 16.19 -6.41 13.30
C VAL A 69 17.70 -6.18 13.27
N HIS A 70 18.26 -6.04 12.07
CA HIS A 70 19.67 -5.76 11.84
C HIS A 70 19.86 -4.34 11.31
N ASP A 71 20.83 -3.60 11.88
CA ASP A 71 21.16 -2.21 11.54
C ASP A 71 19.95 -1.26 11.49
N ASP A 72 18.93 -1.50 12.32
CA ASP A 72 17.69 -0.71 12.36
C ASP A 72 16.93 -0.60 11.01
N LYS A 73 17.26 -1.49 10.07
CA LYS A 73 16.83 -1.40 8.66
C LYS A 73 16.25 -2.70 8.13
N ARG A 74 16.82 -3.84 8.49
CA ARG A 74 16.42 -5.14 7.96
C ARG A 74 15.64 -5.91 9.00
N LEU A 75 14.36 -6.14 8.75
CA LEU A 75 13.51 -7.01 9.55
C LEU A 75 13.55 -8.42 8.98
N ALA A 76 13.92 -9.40 9.80
CA ALA A 76 13.88 -10.80 9.44
C ALA A 76 12.89 -11.55 10.36
N VAL A 77 12.03 -12.35 9.75
CA VAL A 77 10.93 -13.07 10.42
C VAL A 77 11.19 -14.57 10.33
N ALA A 78 11.19 -15.27 11.46
CA ALA A 78 11.37 -16.72 11.48
C ALA A 78 10.20 -17.44 10.81
N ALA A 79 10.49 -18.39 9.92
CA ALA A 79 9.48 -19.08 9.12
C ALA A 79 8.42 -19.79 9.98
N TRP A 80 8.81 -20.34 11.12
CA TRP A 80 7.89 -21.05 12.02
C TRP A 80 6.83 -20.13 12.65
N CYS A 81 7.08 -18.82 12.74
CA CYS A 81 6.12 -17.87 13.33
C CYS A 81 5.11 -17.34 12.30
N VAL A 82 5.34 -17.57 11.00
CA VAL A 82 4.47 -17.08 9.92
C VAL A 82 3.05 -17.68 10.00
N PRO A 83 2.84 -19.01 10.14
CA PRO A 83 1.48 -19.55 10.21
C PRO A 83 0.62 -19.00 11.37
N PRO A 84 1.07 -19.00 12.65
CA PRO A 84 0.25 -18.46 13.74
C PRO A 84 0.03 -16.94 13.63
N LEU A 85 1.01 -16.20 13.11
CA LEU A 85 0.86 -14.76 12.86
C LEU A 85 -0.14 -14.49 11.73
N TYR A 86 -0.08 -15.23 10.63
CA TYR A 86 -1.01 -15.12 9.50
C TYR A 86 -2.45 -15.39 9.91
N ILE A 87 -2.70 -16.48 10.65
CA ILE A 87 -4.06 -16.82 11.13
C ILE A 87 -4.61 -15.69 12.00
N THR A 88 -3.82 -15.22 12.96
CA THR A 88 -4.24 -14.15 13.90
C THR A 88 -4.58 -12.86 13.16
N THR A 89 -3.65 -12.38 12.32
CA THR A 89 -3.82 -11.14 11.56
C THR A 89 -4.95 -11.22 10.54
N SER A 90 -5.13 -12.36 9.87
CA SER A 90 -6.25 -12.57 8.93
C SER A 90 -7.60 -12.50 9.64
N THR A 91 -7.72 -13.12 10.82
CA THR A 91 -8.93 -13.05 11.64
C THR A 91 -9.19 -11.62 12.13
N GLU A 92 -8.17 -10.93 12.65
CA GLU A 92 -8.31 -9.55 13.13
C GLU A 92 -8.70 -8.59 12.00
N VAL A 93 -8.07 -8.69 10.82
CA VAL A 93 -8.39 -7.83 9.67
C VAL A 93 -9.83 -8.04 9.20
N LYS A 94 -10.33 -9.28 9.15
CA LYS A 94 -11.75 -9.56 8.85
C LYS A 94 -12.68 -8.89 9.89
N GLN A 95 -12.31 -8.88 11.17
CA GLN A 95 -13.08 -8.22 12.22
C GLN A 95 -13.05 -6.69 12.09
N TRP A 96 -11.87 -6.11 11.85
CA TRP A 96 -11.71 -4.67 11.64
C TRP A 96 -12.49 -4.20 10.42
N ARG A 97 -12.46 -4.96 9.31
CA ARG A 97 -13.25 -4.70 8.11
C ARG A 97 -14.73 -4.57 8.42
N LYS A 98 -15.31 -5.58 9.07
CA LYS A 98 -16.73 -5.60 9.47
C LYS A 98 -17.07 -4.45 10.39
N LYS A 99 -16.17 -4.09 11.30
CA LYS A 99 -16.35 -2.98 12.23
C LYS A 99 -16.32 -1.62 11.53
N ILE A 100 -15.41 -1.41 10.59
CA ILE A 100 -15.35 -0.18 9.77
C ILE A 100 -16.63 -0.05 8.94
N GLU A 101 -17.09 -1.13 8.31
CA GLU A 101 -18.33 -1.11 7.51
C GLU A 101 -19.57 -0.80 8.35
N LYS A 102 -19.61 -1.30 9.60
CA LYS A 102 -20.73 -1.06 10.52
C LYS A 102 -20.70 0.34 11.15
N ASN A 103 -19.53 0.78 11.63
CA ASN A 103 -19.42 1.97 12.47
C ASN A 103 -18.95 3.21 11.69
N GLY A 104 -18.48 3.04 10.46
CA GLY A 104 -17.90 4.10 9.63
C GLY A 104 -16.46 4.41 10.01
N MET A 105 -16.20 4.81 11.26
CA MET A 105 -14.87 5.22 11.73
C MET A 105 -14.49 4.46 13.01
N LEU A 106 -13.22 4.05 13.08
CA LEU A 106 -12.61 3.46 14.26
C LEU A 106 -12.08 4.54 15.20
N ASP A 107 -12.06 4.26 16.50
CA ASP A 107 -11.39 5.14 17.46
C ASP A 107 -9.86 5.18 17.25
N GLU A 108 -9.15 6.13 17.86
CA GLU A 108 -7.70 6.27 17.64
C GLU A 108 -6.90 5.01 18.02
N LYS A 109 -7.28 4.31 19.09
CA LYS A 109 -6.59 3.10 19.55
C LYS A 109 -6.87 1.92 18.61
N GLU A 110 -8.11 1.77 18.19
CA GLU A 110 -8.58 0.80 17.21
C GLU A 110 -7.92 1.01 15.86
N GLN A 111 -7.72 2.26 15.43
CA GLN A 111 -6.99 2.57 14.21
C GLN A 111 -5.55 2.10 14.27
N VAL A 112 -4.86 2.31 15.39
CA VAL A 112 -3.47 1.84 15.58
C VAL A 112 -3.43 0.30 15.54
N SER A 113 -4.31 -0.37 16.28
CA SER A 113 -4.39 -1.84 16.29
C SER A 113 -4.72 -2.41 14.91
N ALA A 114 -5.69 -1.82 14.20
CA ALA A 114 -6.05 -2.23 12.85
C ALA A 114 -4.90 -2.02 11.87
N GLU A 115 -4.19 -0.90 11.96
CA GLU A 115 -3.03 -0.61 11.11
C GLU A 115 -1.90 -1.62 11.34
N ASN A 116 -1.61 -1.96 12.60
CA ASN A 116 -0.59 -2.95 12.96
C ASN A 116 -0.94 -4.35 12.44
N ALA A 117 -2.20 -4.78 12.61
CA ALA A 117 -2.69 -6.05 12.06
C ALA A 117 -2.59 -6.09 10.53
N LEU A 118 -2.95 -4.99 9.85
CA LEU A 118 -2.84 -4.87 8.39
C LEU A 118 -1.38 -4.88 7.91
N ARG A 119 -0.47 -4.19 8.61
CA ARG A 119 0.97 -4.21 8.29
C ARG A 119 1.53 -5.63 8.38
N ALA A 120 1.24 -6.30 9.49
CA ALA A 120 1.67 -7.68 9.70
C ALA A 120 1.11 -8.64 8.64
N LEU A 121 -0.19 -8.55 8.34
CA LEU A 121 -0.84 -9.37 7.32
C LEU A 121 -0.18 -9.20 5.95
N LEU A 122 0.03 -7.95 5.51
CA LEU A 122 0.51 -7.66 4.16
C LEU A 122 2.02 -7.86 3.99
N CYS A 123 2.80 -7.78 5.08
CA CYS A 123 4.19 -8.26 5.08
C CYS A 123 4.27 -9.78 4.83
N ILE A 124 3.29 -10.55 5.31
CA ILE A 124 3.23 -12.01 5.10
C ILE A 124 2.62 -12.36 3.75
N ASN A 125 1.46 -11.79 3.45
CA ASN A 125 0.65 -12.08 2.26
C ASN A 125 0.27 -10.77 1.55
N ALA A 126 1.13 -10.35 0.64
CA ALA A 126 0.94 -9.13 -0.15
C ALA A 126 -0.19 -9.23 -1.19
N GLU A 127 -0.72 -10.42 -1.48
CA GLU A 127 -1.87 -10.63 -2.37
C GLU A 127 -3.22 -10.50 -1.63
N ASN A 128 -3.21 -10.14 -0.35
CA ASN A 128 -4.46 -10.00 0.40
C ASN A 128 -5.22 -8.74 -0.01
N TYR A 129 -6.15 -8.91 -0.95
CA TYR A 129 -7.02 -7.86 -1.49
C TYR A 129 -7.80 -7.11 -0.40
N THR A 130 -8.46 -7.84 0.52
CA THR A 130 -9.22 -7.26 1.64
C THR A 130 -8.34 -6.37 2.52
N GLY A 131 -7.09 -6.79 2.77
CA GLY A 131 -6.11 -6.04 3.53
C GLY A 131 -5.79 -4.70 2.88
N TRP A 132 -5.41 -4.71 1.59
CA TRP A 132 -5.13 -3.49 0.85
C TRP A 132 -6.34 -2.55 0.78
N ASN A 133 -7.54 -3.08 0.54
CA ASN A 133 -8.75 -2.28 0.49
C ASN A 133 -9.13 -1.69 1.84
N THR A 134 -8.91 -2.43 2.94
CA THR A 134 -9.12 -1.90 4.29
C THR A 134 -8.15 -0.74 4.57
N ARG A 135 -6.88 -0.86 4.15
CA ARG A 135 -5.92 0.26 4.21
C ARG A 135 -6.37 1.46 3.38
N LYS A 136 -6.83 1.25 2.14
CA LYS A 136 -7.39 2.34 1.31
C LYS A 136 -8.48 3.10 2.07
N MET A 137 -9.44 2.39 2.67
CA MET A 137 -10.53 3.05 3.42
C MET A 137 -9.98 3.85 4.60
N MET A 138 -9.01 3.30 5.35
CA MET A 138 -8.38 3.99 6.47
C MET A 138 -7.63 5.26 6.04
N ILE A 139 -6.91 5.21 4.92
CA ILE A 139 -6.20 6.36 4.36
C ILE A 139 -7.20 7.41 3.89
N GLU A 140 -8.24 7.04 3.14
CA GLU A 140 -9.28 7.97 2.70
C GLU A 140 -9.97 8.64 3.89
N MET A 141 -10.25 7.90 4.96
CA MET A 141 -10.84 8.46 6.19
C MET A 141 -9.92 9.49 6.85
N ARG A 142 -8.61 9.19 6.96
CA ARG A 142 -7.62 10.07 7.59
C ARG A 142 -7.34 11.32 6.75
N VAL A 143 -7.29 11.20 5.43
CA VAL A 143 -6.92 12.28 4.52
C VAL A 143 -8.13 13.13 4.10
N GLU A 144 -9.24 12.52 3.71
CA GLU A 144 -10.38 13.25 3.14
C GLU A 144 -11.47 13.55 4.18
N LYS A 145 -11.31 13.11 5.44
CA LYS A 145 -12.31 13.24 6.53
C LYS A 145 -13.71 12.74 6.11
N LYS A 146 -13.77 11.81 5.15
CA LYS A 146 -15.01 11.20 4.62
C LYS A 146 -15.66 10.36 5.72
N GLY A 147 -16.52 11.01 6.50
CA GLY A 147 -17.18 10.45 7.68
C GLY A 147 -17.71 11.54 8.63
N TRP A 148 -17.14 12.74 8.56
CA TRP A 148 -17.59 13.86 9.40
C TRP A 148 -18.86 14.53 8.84
N LYS A 149 -20.02 13.95 9.15
CA LYS A 149 -21.35 14.61 9.01
C LYS A 149 -21.68 15.55 10.17
N LYS A 150 -20.75 15.85 11.07
CA LYS A 150 -20.93 16.94 12.04
C LYS A 150 -20.62 18.27 11.37
N SER A 151 -21.45 19.27 11.64
CA SER A 151 -21.08 20.69 11.45
C SER A 151 -21.26 21.38 10.09
N LYS A 152 -21.85 20.80 9.02
CA LYS A 152 -22.31 21.68 7.89
C LYS A 152 -23.39 22.68 8.31
N LYS A 153 -24.09 22.42 9.41
CA LYS A 153 -25.14 23.28 9.99
C LYS A 153 -24.58 24.28 11.01
N GLU A 154 -23.64 23.85 11.85
CA GLU A 154 -22.95 24.71 12.84
C GLU A 154 -21.94 25.66 12.18
N GLU A 155 -21.23 25.23 11.13
CA GLU A 155 -20.31 26.08 10.38
C GLU A 155 -21.05 27.13 9.54
N LYS A 156 -22.27 26.80 9.09
CA LYS A 156 -23.18 27.74 8.41
C LYS A 156 -23.86 28.71 9.39
N MET A 157 -24.01 28.34 10.66
CA MET A 157 -24.47 29.23 11.74
C MET A 157 -23.36 30.17 12.23
N ARG A 158 -22.14 29.70 12.50
CA ARG A 158 -21.00 30.55 12.89
C ARG A 158 -20.64 31.60 11.84
N LYS A 159 -20.85 31.29 10.54
CA LYS A 159 -20.61 32.20 9.41
C LYS A 159 -21.57 33.39 9.34
N ARG A 160 -22.66 33.41 10.14
CA ARG A 160 -23.64 34.50 10.16
C ARG A 160 -23.43 35.50 11.30
N GLU A 161 -22.50 35.24 12.23
CA GLU A 161 -22.41 35.98 13.50
C GLU A 161 -21.17 36.86 13.68
N LYS A 162 -20.27 36.99 12.70
CA LYS A 162 -18.99 37.69 12.94
C LYS A 162 -18.68 38.88 12.04
N ASP A 163 -18.30 39.96 12.71
CA ASP A 163 -18.02 41.29 12.16
C ASP A 163 -16.65 41.39 11.49
N LYS A 164 -16.56 42.28 10.48
CA LYS A 164 -15.48 42.47 9.48
C LYS A 164 -14.04 42.71 9.99
N LYS A 165 -13.76 42.74 11.30
CA LYS A 165 -12.39 42.76 11.86
C LYS A 165 -11.87 41.36 12.22
N GLU A 166 -12.76 40.38 12.42
CA GLU A 166 -12.39 38.99 12.66
C GLU A 166 -12.06 38.24 11.36
N GLU A 167 -12.44 38.78 10.20
CA GLU A 167 -12.28 38.13 8.89
C GLU A 167 -10.81 37.90 8.50
N ILE A 168 -9.90 38.84 8.82
CA ILE A 168 -8.47 38.68 8.55
C ILE A 168 -7.84 37.65 9.50
N GLN A 169 -8.13 37.75 10.81
CA GLN A 169 -7.59 36.82 11.80
C GLN A 169 -8.14 35.39 11.62
N GLU A 170 -9.40 35.26 11.22
CA GLU A 170 -10.00 33.98 10.84
C GLU A 170 -9.45 33.45 9.51
N SER A 171 -9.13 34.32 8.54
CA SER A 171 -8.47 33.89 7.30
C SER A 171 -7.08 33.32 7.55
N VAL A 172 -6.31 33.95 8.45
CA VAL A 172 -4.99 33.47 8.89
C VAL A 172 -5.14 32.14 9.62
N GLN A 173 -5.97 32.05 10.65
CA GLN A 173 -6.21 30.80 11.39
C GLN A 173 -6.77 29.67 10.50
N LYS A 174 -7.57 30.01 9.49
CA LYS A 174 -8.10 29.04 8.53
C LYS A 174 -7.02 28.55 7.57
N ASN A 175 -6.07 29.39 7.19
CA ASN A 175 -4.93 28.97 6.38
C ASN A 175 -3.96 28.12 7.21
N GLU A 176 -3.69 28.48 8.48
CA GLU A 176 -2.89 27.68 9.40
C GLU A 176 -3.49 26.27 9.60
N ARG A 177 -4.79 26.17 9.92
CA ARG A 177 -5.47 24.87 10.05
C ARG A 177 -5.43 24.03 8.78
N LYS A 178 -5.54 24.66 7.61
CA LYS A 178 -5.43 23.97 6.31
C LYS A 178 -4.03 23.46 6.05
N GLU A 179 -3.02 24.22 6.43
CA GLU A 179 -1.63 23.79 6.28
C GLU A 179 -1.30 22.64 7.24
N GLU A 180 -1.75 22.70 8.50
CA GLU A 180 -1.62 21.59 9.44
C GLU A 180 -2.32 20.31 8.96
N ASP A 181 -3.55 20.42 8.44
CA ASP A 181 -4.28 19.29 7.86
C ASP A 181 -3.51 18.70 6.67
N ARG A 182 -2.89 19.55 5.84
CA ARG A 182 -2.07 19.13 4.71
C ARG A 182 -0.81 18.39 5.16
N THR A 183 -0.08 18.91 6.16
CA THR A 183 1.12 18.26 6.71
C THR A 183 0.80 16.90 7.33
N LYS A 184 -0.30 16.79 8.08
CA LYS A 184 -0.73 15.51 8.67
C LYS A 184 -1.03 14.48 7.59
N ALA A 185 -1.72 14.91 6.55
CA ALA A 185 -2.06 14.05 5.46
C ALA A 185 -0.77 13.62 4.72
N GLU A 186 0.17 14.53 4.46
CA GLU A 186 1.49 14.24 3.88
C GLU A 186 2.23 13.13 4.64
N GLN A 187 2.24 13.21 5.96
CA GLN A 187 2.81 12.18 6.82
C GLN A 187 2.13 10.81 6.63
N VAL A 188 0.80 10.76 6.45
CA VAL A 188 0.07 9.51 6.20
C VAL A 188 0.49 8.87 4.88
N LEU A 189 0.56 9.64 3.78
CA LEU A 189 0.96 9.07 2.49
C LEU A 189 2.44 8.69 2.44
N ASN A 190 3.32 9.45 3.09
CA ASN A 190 4.74 9.10 3.17
C ASN A 190 4.97 7.80 3.95
N LYS A 191 4.25 7.62 5.07
CA LYS A 191 4.26 6.35 5.82
C LYS A 191 3.76 5.18 4.96
N GLU A 192 2.69 5.38 4.21
CA GLU A 192 2.15 4.33 3.34
C GLU A 192 3.09 3.99 2.17
N ARG A 193 3.72 4.99 1.54
CA ARG A 193 4.76 4.76 0.53
C ARG A 193 5.91 3.93 1.10
N HIS A 194 6.40 4.32 2.27
CA HIS A 194 7.48 3.60 2.93
C HIS A 194 7.07 2.15 3.22
N PHE A 195 5.84 1.92 3.68
CA PHE A 195 5.30 0.58 3.88
C PHE A 195 5.22 -0.23 2.58
N LEU A 196 4.75 0.36 1.47
CA LEU A 196 4.74 -0.30 0.17
C LEU A 196 6.14 -0.71 -0.29
N ASN A 197 7.14 0.16 -0.08
CA ASN A 197 8.53 -0.14 -0.42
C ASN A 197 9.02 -1.36 0.38
N LEU A 198 8.73 -1.40 1.70
CA LEU A 198 9.07 -2.52 2.56
C LEU A 198 8.42 -3.83 2.06
N VAL A 199 7.12 -3.82 1.73
CA VAL A 199 6.42 -5.01 1.21
C VAL A 199 7.04 -5.49 -0.11
N LEU A 200 7.38 -4.57 -1.02
CA LEU A 200 7.98 -4.90 -2.31
C LEU A 200 9.37 -5.52 -2.20
N THR A 201 10.10 -5.31 -1.11
CA THR A 201 11.39 -6.00 -0.90
C THR A 201 11.24 -7.51 -0.79
N LYS A 202 10.12 -7.98 -0.23
CA LYS A 202 9.81 -9.40 -0.12
C LYS A 202 8.89 -9.91 -1.22
N HIS A 203 7.95 -9.08 -1.68
CA HIS A 203 6.90 -9.45 -2.64
C HIS A 203 6.93 -8.58 -3.91
N PRO A 204 8.04 -8.54 -4.67
CA PRO A 204 8.21 -7.61 -5.79
C PRO A 204 7.32 -7.91 -7.00
N LYS A 205 6.74 -9.12 -7.07
CA LYS A 205 5.77 -9.53 -8.11
C LYS A 205 4.31 -9.38 -7.65
N SER A 206 4.06 -8.73 -6.52
CA SER A 206 2.70 -8.65 -5.99
C SER A 206 1.81 -7.72 -6.82
N GLY A 207 0.80 -8.29 -7.49
CA GLY A 207 -0.11 -7.53 -8.33
C GLY A 207 -0.97 -6.55 -7.55
N GLU A 208 -1.39 -6.97 -6.35
CA GLU A 208 -2.17 -6.13 -5.44
C GLU A 208 -1.35 -4.99 -4.83
N THR A 209 -0.08 -5.24 -4.49
CA THR A 209 0.82 -4.18 -3.99
C THR A 209 1.04 -3.09 -5.06
N TRP A 210 1.32 -3.48 -6.31
CA TRP A 210 1.46 -2.52 -7.42
C TRP A 210 0.14 -1.81 -7.73
N SER A 211 -1.00 -2.48 -7.60
CA SER A 211 -2.32 -1.87 -7.78
C SER A 211 -2.58 -0.82 -6.69
N HIS A 212 -2.32 -1.15 -5.41
CA HIS A 212 -2.42 -0.19 -4.31
C HIS A 212 -1.48 1.01 -4.50
N ARG A 213 -0.26 0.78 -5.00
CA ARG A 213 0.69 1.85 -5.32
C ARG A 213 0.19 2.79 -6.42
N LYS A 214 -0.48 2.26 -7.47
CA LYS A 214 -1.12 3.09 -8.51
C LYS A 214 -2.24 3.95 -7.92
N TRP A 215 -3.12 3.33 -7.14
CA TRP A 215 -4.19 4.02 -6.43
C TRP A 215 -3.65 5.16 -5.58
N MET A 216 -2.58 4.92 -4.80
CA MET A 216 -1.94 5.95 -3.97
C MET A 216 -1.45 7.16 -4.77
N MET A 217 -0.82 6.93 -5.93
CA MET A 217 -0.36 8.02 -6.81
C MET A 217 -1.53 8.86 -7.32
N LEU A 218 -2.57 8.21 -7.83
CA LEU A 218 -3.77 8.90 -8.29
C LEU A 218 -4.48 9.64 -7.14
N PHE A 219 -4.50 9.03 -5.96
CA PHE A 219 -5.09 9.60 -4.75
C PHE A 219 -4.36 10.87 -4.28
N ALA A 220 -3.02 10.84 -4.25
CA ALA A 220 -2.19 11.99 -3.89
C ALA A 220 -2.40 13.16 -4.86
N VAL A 221 -2.33 12.89 -6.16
CA VAL A 221 -2.53 13.89 -7.23
C VAL A 221 -3.94 14.47 -7.17
N ARG A 222 -4.98 13.62 -7.00
CA ARG A 222 -6.37 14.07 -6.85
C ARG A 222 -6.54 15.04 -5.68
N ASN A 223 -5.80 14.82 -4.60
CA ASN A 223 -5.84 15.66 -3.41
C ASN A 223 -4.91 16.89 -3.51
N GLY A 224 -4.19 17.07 -4.62
CA GLY A 224 -3.38 18.26 -4.92
C GLY A 224 -1.97 18.23 -4.33
N TRP A 225 -1.42 17.04 -4.10
CA TRP A 225 -0.17 16.89 -3.35
C TRP A 225 0.99 16.82 -4.31
N LYS A 226 1.79 17.87 -4.31
CA LYS A 226 2.93 18.02 -5.21
C LYS A 226 4.14 17.27 -4.63
N GLY A 227 4.83 16.51 -5.48
CA GLY A 227 6.07 15.81 -5.11
C GLY A 227 5.89 14.36 -4.67
N TYR A 228 4.64 13.89 -4.48
CA TYR A 228 4.38 12.45 -4.32
C TYR A 228 4.75 11.74 -5.65
N GLU A 229 4.54 12.38 -6.77
CA GLU A 229 4.91 11.93 -8.12
C GLU A 229 6.41 12.11 -8.47
N SER A 230 7.34 12.13 -7.49
CA SER A 230 8.78 12.17 -7.79
C SER A 230 9.18 11.01 -8.71
N VAL A 231 9.43 11.33 -9.98
CA VAL A 231 9.67 10.34 -11.04
C VAL A 231 10.89 9.48 -10.72
N GLU A 232 11.99 10.12 -10.33
CA GLU A 232 13.23 9.43 -9.95
C GLU A 232 13.02 8.37 -8.85
N SER A 233 12.39 8.75 -7.73
CA SER A 233 12.16 7.84 -6.60
C SER A 233 11.26 6.66 -6.97
N GLU A 234 10.23 6.88 -7.79
CA GLU A 234 9.29 5.84 -8.18
C GLU A 234 9.89 4.87 -9.19
N LEU A 235 10.64 5.38 -10.16
CA LEU A 235 11.37 4.56 -11.11
C LEU A 235 12.51 3.78 -10.46
N ALA A 236 13.20 4.36 -9.47
CA ALA A 236 14.21 3.65 -8.68
C ALA A 236 13.60 2.46 -7.92
N THR A 237 12.40 2.62 -7.36
CA THR A 237 11.69 1.53 -6.67
C THR A 237 11.34 0.41 -7.65
N ALA A 238 10.75 0.74 -8.79
CA ALA A 238 10.38 -0.26 -9.78
C ALA A 238 11.60 -0.95 -10.42
N THR A 239 12.68 -0.22 -10.66
CA THR A 239 13.93 -0.77 -11.20
C THR A 239 14.56 -1.78 -10.23
N ARG A 240 14.57 -1.49 -8.93
CA ARG A 240 15.01 -2.46 -7.91
C ARG A 240 14.20 -3.75 -7.98
N CYS A 241 12.88 -3.66 -8.18
CA CYS A 241 12.02 -4.83 -8.31
C CYS A 241 12.26 -5.64 -9.61
N THR A 242 12.77 -5.01 -10.67
CA THR A 242 13.17 -5.69 -11.91
C THR A 242 14.55 -6.33 -11.79
N GLU A 243 15.44 -5.78 -10.97
CA GLU A 243 16.76 -6.36 -10.65
C GLU A 243 16.64 -7.61 -9.78
N VAL A 244 15.81 -7.55 -8.72
CA VAL A 244 15.65 -8.68 -7.78
C VAL A 244 14.94 -9.87 -8.44
N TYR A 245 14.01 -9.60 -9.38
CA TYR A 245 13.32 -10.65 -10.11
C TYR A 245 13.34 -10.40 -11.62
N ALA A 246 14.06 -11.27 -12.34
CA ALA A 246 14.00 -11.30 -13.79
C ALA A 246 12.55 -11.45 -14.30
N LYS A 247 12.25 -10.76 -15.39
CA LYS A 247 10.93 -10.79 -16.07
C LYS A 247 9.79 -10.32 -15.16
N ASN A 248 10.04 -9.37 -14.27
CA ASN A 248 9.01 -8.79 -13.41
C ASN A 248 8.06 -7.90 -14.22
N TYR A 249 7.06 -8.52 -14.85
CA TYR A 249 6.07 -7.84 -15.67
C TYR A 249 5.32 -6.74 -14.90
N PHE A 250 5.03 -6.94 -13.62
CA PHE A 250 4.31 -5.95 -12.81
C PHE A 250 5.12 -4.67 -12.62
N ALA A 251 6.41 -4.78 -12.28
CA ALA A 251 7.30 -3.64 -12.12
C ALA A 251 7.50 -2.89 -13.45
N TRP A 252 7.80 -3.62 -14.54
CA TRP A 252 7.93 -3.02 -15.89
C TRP A 252 6.64 -2.32 -16.34
N SER A 253 5.49 -2.95 -16.12
CA SER A 253 4.19 -2.36 -16.45
C SER A 253 3.87 -1.14 -15.60
N TYR A 254 4.28 -1.13 -14.33
CA TYR A 254 4.15 0.03 -13.45
C TYR A 254 5.04 1.18 -13.94
N LYS A 255 6.31 0.93 -14.28
CA LYS A 255 7.22 1.96 -14.85
C LYS A 255 6.58 2.66 -16.03
N TYR A 256 6.06 1.90 -17.00
CA TYR A 256 5.42 2.50 -18.17
C TYR A 256 4.16 3.29 -17.80
N TRP A 257 3.27 2.72 -16.98
CA TRP A 257 2.06 3.40 -16.53
C TRP A 257 2.35 4.73 -15.84
N PHE A 258 3.42 4.77 -15.03
CA PHE A 258 3.84 5.94 -14.28
C PHE A 258 4.45 7.00 -15.22
N LEU A 259 5.43 6.61 -16.05
CA LEU A 259 6.05 7.50 -17.04
C LEU A 259 5.04 8.12 -18.00
N SER A 260 4.07 7.33 -18.48
CA SER A 260 3.06 7.81 -19.42
C SER A 260 2.09 8.85 -18.83
N ARG A 261 2.16 9.10 -17.51
CA ARG A 261 1.25 10.02 -16.79
C ARG A 261 1.99 11.17 -16.12
N PHE A 262 3.16 10.89 -15.57
CA PHE A 262 3.88 11.82 -14.72
C PHE A 262 5.27 12.18 -15.28
N GLY A 263 5.76 11.45 -16.28
CA GLY A 263 7.08 11.68 -16.87
C GLY A 263 7.08 12.86 -17.84
N THR A 264 8.14 13.65 -17.79
CA THR A 264 8.50 14.63 -18.80
C THR A 264 9.10 13.95 -20.05
N ASN A 265 9.15 14.65 -21.19
CA ASN A 265 9.78 14.11 -22.40
C ASN A 265 11.22 13.64 -22.13
N ARG A 266 12.00 14.43 -21.36
CA ARG A 266 13.36 14.08 -20.97
C ARG A 266 13.43 12.80 -20.13
N GLU A 267 12.59 12.66 -19.10
CA GLU A 267 12.60 11.44 -18.26
C GLU A 267 12.18 10.20 -19.05
N VAL A 268 11.25 10.35 -20.01
CA VAL A 268 10.86 9.27 -20.93
C VAL A 268 12.01 8.91 -21.87
N GLU A 269 12.76 9.90 -22.38
CA GLU A 269 13.98 9.68 -23.18
C GLU A 269 15.06 8.94 -22.37
N ASP A 270 15.35 9.42 -21.17
CA ASP A 270 16.33 8.83 -20.25
C ASP A 270 15.99 7.36 -19.96
N GLU A 271 14.72 7.04 -19.69
CA GLU A 271 14.26 5.66 -19.47
C GLU A 271 14.22 4.81 -20.76
N SER A 272 13.99 5.41 -21.92
CA SER A 272 14.13 4.72 -23.21
C SER A 272 15.57 4.29 -23.47
N ASN A 273 16.53 5.19 -23.19
CA ASN A 273 17.95 4.87 -23.27
C ASN A 273 18.37 3.84 -22.22
N ALA A 274 17.95 4.00 -20.97
CA ALA A 274 18.27 3.07 -19.90
C ALA A 274 17.72 1.65 -20.17
N SER A 275 16.48 1.54 -20.64
CA SER A 275 15.89 0.25 -21.01
C SER A 275 16.57 -0.40 -22.22
N ARG A 276 17.06 0.39 -23.19
CA ARG A 276 17.90 -0.13 -24.29
C ARG A 276 19.18 -0.78 -23.78
N ASP A 277 19.82 -0.17 -22.80
CA ASP A 277 21.04 -0.72 -22.22
C ASP A 277 20.77 -1.94 -21.33
N TRP A 278 19.64 -1.93 -20.61
CA TRP A 278 19.18 -3.10 -19.85
C TRP A 278 18.97 -4.34 -20.73
N ILE A 279 18.24 -4.22 -21.85
CA ILE A 279 17.91 -5.36 -22.71
C ILE A 279 19.15 -5.97 -23.41
N ARG A 280 20.21 -5.18 -23.61
CA ARG A 280 21.50 -5.67 -24.14
C ARG A 280 22.16 -6.67 -23.19
N LEU A 281 21.97 -6.48 -21.87
CA LEU A 281 22.49 -7.37 -20.83
C LEU A 281 21.50 -8.48 -20.46
N HIS A 282 20.20 -8.27 -20.72
CA HIS A 282 19.11 -9.16 -20.31
C HIS A 282 18.27 -9.64 -21.51
N ILE A 283 18.92 -10.28 -22.49
CA ILE A 283 18.28 -10.67 -23.77
C ILE A 283 17.03 -11.56 -23.63
N SER A 284 16.86 -12.25 -22.51
CA SER A 284 15.69 -13.12 -22.25
C SER A 284 14.57 -12.42 -21.46
N ASP A 285 14.75 -11.15 -21.06
CA ASP A 285 13.74 -10.38 -20.36
C ASP A 285 12.71 -9.78 -21.33
N HIS A 286 11.76 -10.61 -21.74
CA HIS A 286 10.66 -10.18 -22.62
C HIS A 286 9.83 -9.04 -22.03
N ALA A 287 9.70 -8.94 -20.69
CA ALA A 287 8.97 -7.85 -20.06
C ALA A 287 9.73 -6.52 -20.20
N GLY A 288 11.05 -6.55 -20.01
CA GLY A 288 11.94 -5.42 -20.29
C GLY A 288 11.93 -5.00 -21.76
N CYS A 289 11.95 -5.95 -22.70
CA CYS A 289 11.83 -5.67 -24.14
C CYS A 289 10.48 -4.99 -24.49
N HIS A 290 9.38 -5.49 -23.93
CA HIS A 290 8.06 -4.88 -24.12
C HIS A 290 8.00 -3.46 -23.54
N PHE A 291 8.57 -3.24 -22.35
CA PHE A 291 8.71 -1.90 -21.78
C PHE A 291 9.51 -0.97 -22.70
N HIS A 292 10.67 -1.42 -23.20
CA HIS A 292 11.51 -0.65 -24.09
C HIS A 292 10.75 -0.18 -25.34
N GLN A 293 10.02 -1.10 -25.99
CA GLN A 293 9.17 -0.76 -27.14
C GLN A 293 8.17 0.33 -26.77
N LYS A 294 7.46 0.17 -25.65
CA LYS A 294 6.39 1.09 -25.22
C LYS A 294 6.93 2.48 -24.85
N VAL A 295 8.05 2.56 -24.16
CA VAL A 295 8.66 3.85 -23.79
C VAL A 295 9.27 4.56 -25.00
N ALA A 296 9.82 3.81 -25.98
CA ALA A 296 10.29 4.38 -27.24
C ALA A 296 9.13 4.93 -28.08
N GLU A 297 8.01 4.19 -28.19
CA GLU A 297 6.77 4.67 -28.82
C GLU A 297 6.28 5.97 -28.16
N LEU A 298 6.30 6.02 -26.82
CA LEU A 298 5.91 7.21 -26.06
C LEU A 298 6.86 8.39 -26.32
N HIS A 299 8.18 8.18 -26.29
CA HIS A 299 9.16 9.23 -26.55
C HIS A 299 8.98 9.84 -27.95
N LEU A 300 8.75 9.00 -28.97
CA LEU A 300 8.46 9.45 -30.33
C LEU A 300 7.17 10.27 -30.38
N ALA A 301 6.10 9.81 -29.74
CA ALA A 301 4.84 10.55 -29.68
C ALA A 301 5.00 11.92 -28.99
N LEU A 302 5.74 11.98 -27.88
CA LEU A 302 6.05 13.23 -27.17
C LEU A 302 6.91 14.20 -27.99
N SER A 303 7.74 13.69 -28.89
CA SER A 303 8.64 14.48 -29.73
C SER A 303 7.98 15.00 -31.01
N LEU A 304 6.94 14.32 -31.50
CA LEU A 304 6.22 14.68 -32.73
C LEU A 304 4.97 15.54 -32.50
N LEU A 305 4.46 15.62 -31.26
CA LEU A 305 3.25 16.37 -30.94
C LEU A 305 3.56 17.82 -30.50
N PRO A 306 2.77 18.82 -30.94
CA PRO A 306 2.96 20.20 -30.51
C PRO A 306 2.71 20.34 -28.99
N PRO A 307 3.44 21.23 -28.27
CA PRO A 307 3.31 21.42 -26.81
C PRO A 307 1.89 21.74 -26.30
N SER A 308 1.00 22.22 -27.19
CA SER A 308 -0.40 22.52 -26.89
C SER A 308 -1.26 21.27 -26.66
N PHE A 309 -0.85 20.10 -27.15
CA PHE A 309 -1.61 18.86 -27.02
C PHE A 309 -1.56 18.29 -25.58
N PHE A 310 -0.44 18.51 -24.89
CA PHE A 310 -0.20 17.96 -23.55
C PHE A 310 -0.83 18.75 -22.40
N LYS A 311 -1.22 20.02 -22.61
CA LYS A 311 -1.85 20.85 -21.57
C LYS A 311 -3.31 20.49 -21.24
N CYS A 312 -3.93 19.57 -21.99
CA CYS A 312 -5.36 19.23 -21.84
C CYS A 312 -5.65 17.85 -21.19
N GLU A 313 -4.63 17.01 -20.98
CA GLU A 313 -4.83 15.60 -20.58
C GLU A 313 -4.66 15.30 -19.08
N GLU A 314 -3.96 16.16 -18.33
CA GLU A 314 -3.67 15.98 -16.88
C GLU A 314 -4.94 15.77 -16.01
N LYS A 315 -6.05 16.44 -16.36
CA LYS A 315 -7.29 16.36 -15.57
C LYS A 315 -8.31 15.35 -16.10
N ARG A 316 -8.16 14.90 -17.34
CA ARG A 316 -9.13 14.00 -17.99
C ARG A 316 -8.80 12.53 -17.70
N ASN A 317 -7.53 12.14 -17.69
CA ASN A 317 -7.14 10.74 -17.46
C ASN A 317 -7.24 10.27 -15.99
N VAL A 318 -6.98 11.14 -15.02
CA VAL A 318 -7.09 10.77 -13.59
C VAL A 318 -8.55 10.48 -13.22
N LYS A 319 -9.51 11.24 -13.74
CA LYS A 319 -10.93 11.06 -13.41
C LYS A 319 -11.50 9.76 -13.97
N THR A 320 -11.20 9.45 -15.23
CA THR A 320 -11.67 8.22 -15.90
C THR A 320 -11.03 6.96 -15.33
N GLU A 321 -9.75 7.01 -14.94
CA GLU A 321 -9.08 5.86 -14.30
C GLU A 321 -9.50 5.68 -12.83
N VAL A 322 -9.73 6.76 -12.08
CA VAL A 322 -10.34 6.66 -10.73
C VAL A 322 -11.73 6.01 -10.80
N GLU A 323 -12.49 6.23 -11.87
CA GLU A 323 -13.76 5.55 -12.10
C GLU A 323 -13.57 4.06 -12.44
N LYS A 324 -12.57 3.69 -13.26
CA LYS A 324 -12.24 2.29 -13.55
C LYS A 324 -11.72 1.52 -12.32
N GLU A 325 -10.91 2.17 -11.49
CA GLU A 325 -10.37 1.57 -10.27
C GLU A 325 -11.47 1.39 -9.21
N LYS A 326 -12.44 2.31 -9.15
CA LYS A 326 -13.67 2.11 -8.37
C LYS A 326 -14.49 0.92 -8.85
N THR A 327 -14.64 0.73 -10.17
CA THR A 327 -15.37 -0.44 -10.70
C THR A 327 -14.66 -1.75 -10.37
N ARG A 328 -13.32 -1.79 -10.43
CA ARG A 328 -12.54 -2.98 -10.01
C ARG A 328 -12.68 -3.24 -8.51
N ASP A 329 -12.71 -2.17 -7.70
CA ASP A 329 -12.96 -2.25 -6.25
C ASP A 329 -14.38 -2.80 -5.95
N GLU A 330 -15.37 -2.52 -6.79
CA GLU A 330 -16.74 -3.05 -6.68
C GLU A 330 -16.83 -4.52 -7.08
N THR A 331 -16.15 -4.94 -8.15
CA THR A 331 -16.10 -6.35 -8.59
C THR A 331 -15.44 -7.24 -7.53
N GLY A 332 -14.31 -6.82 -6.95
CA GLY A 332 -13.66 -7.60 -5.90
C GLY A 332 -14.48 -7.68 -4.60
N LYS A 333 -15.36 -6.71 -4.32
CA LYS A 333 -16.34 -6.80 -3.20
C LYS A 333 -17.48 -7.77 -3.49
N GLU A 334 -17.76 -8.08 -4.76
CA GLU A 334 -18.76 -9.06 -5.16
C GLU A 334 -18.19 -10.47 -5.03
N GLU A 335 -16.97 -10.70 -5.52
CA GLU A 335 -16.22 -11.96 -5.34
C GLU A 335 -16.01 -12.30 -3.86
N GLU A 336 -15.63 -11.33 -3.01
CA GLU A 336 -15.48 -11.55 -1.57
C GLU A 336 -16.82 -11.92 -0.88
N ARG A 337 -17.95 -11.37 -1.37
CA ARG A 337 -19.29 -11.73 -0.89
C ARG A 337 -19.74 -13.10 -1.35
N GLU A 338 -19.30 -13.55 -2.52
CA GLU A 338 -19.55 -14.93 -2.98
C GLU A 338 -18.75 -15.94 -2.18
N ILE A 339 -17.46 -15.67 -1.92
CA ILE A 339 -16.62 -16.52 -1.07
C ILE A 339 -17.17 -16.58 0.37
N GLU A 340 -17.62 -15.45 0.95
CA GLU A 340 -18.24 -15.46 2.27
C GLU A 340 -19.58 -16.22 2.33
N LYS A 341 -20.34 -16.30 1.23
CA LYS A 341 -21.58 -17.11 1.13
C LYS A 341 -21.25 -18.60 1.05
N GLU A 342 -20.21 -18.94 0.30
CA GLU A 342 -19.72 -20.31 0.14
C GLU A 342 -19.14 -20.84 1.47
N GLU A 343 -18.36 -20.02 2.20
CA GLU A 343 -17.85 -20.34 3.55
C GLU A 343 -18.97 -20.51 4.60
N ARG A 344 -20.15 -19.90 4.40
CA ARG A 344 -21.33 -20.06 5.29
C ARG A 344 -22.19 -21.28 4.96
N GLY A 345 -21.86 -22.06 3.93
CA GLY A 345 -22.65 -23.22 3.52
C GLY A 345 -24.03 -22.84 2.98
N GLU A 346 -24.21 -21.62 2.48
CA GLU A 346 -25.43 -21.20 1.80
C GLU A 346 -25.44 -21.77 0.38
N SER A 347 -25.73 -23.07 0.29
CA SER A 347 -25.89 -23.79 -0.97
C SER A 347 -26.97 -23.12 -1.83
N TRP A 348 -26.61 -22.86 -3.09
CA TRP A 348 -27.48 -22.44 -4.19
C TRP A 348 -28.79 -23.25 -4.18
N ARG A 349 -29.89 -22.65 -3.68
CA ARG A 349 -31.23 -23.17 -3.98
C ARG A 349 -31.56 -22.79 -5.41
N GLY A 350 -31.14 -23.64 -6.35
CA GLY A 350 -31.64 -23.61 -7.72
C GLY A 350 -33.17 -23.63 -7.68
N GLU A 351 -33.77 -22.69 -8.39
CA GLU A 351 -35.20 -22.57 -8.62
C GLU A 351 -35.73 -23.90 -9.17
N ARG A 352 -36.49 -24.63 -8.34
CA ARG A 352 -37.44 -25.62 -8.82
C ARG A 352 -38.61 -24.86 -9.42
N GLY A 353 -38.58 -24.66 -10.73
CA GLY A 353 -39.76 -24.33 -11.51
C GLY A 353 -40.58 -25.60 -11.76
N ASP A 354 -41.57 -25.84 -10.90
CA ASP A 354 -42.72 -26.69 -11.26
C ASP A 354 -43.70 -25.82 -12.05
N GLY A 355 -44.08 -26.27 -13.25
CA GLY A 355 -45.02 -25.57 -14.12
C GLY A 355 -45.35 -26.37 -15.37
N GLU A 356 -46.40 -27.18 -15.25
CA GLU A 356 -47.02 -28.03 -16.27
C GLU A 356 -47.23 -27.36 -17.64
N GLY A 357 -47.05 -28.14 -18.71
CA GLY A 357 -47.33 -27.71 -20.08
C GLY A 357 -47.44 -28.89 -21.06
N ARG A 358 -48.54 -29.64 -20.93
CA ARG A 358 -48.97 -30.72 -21.83
C ARG A 358 -49.64 -30.12 -23.09
N ARG A 359 -49.12 -30.41 -24.30
CA ARG A 359 -49.80 -30.41 -25.63
C ARG A 359 -48.75 -30.75 -26.70
N GLU A 360 -48.74 -31.97 -27.25
CA GLU A 360 -49.48 -32.46 -28.43
C GLU A 360 -48.95 -32.00 -29.81
N GLU A 361 -48.91 -32.98 -30.72
CA GLU A 361 -48.62 -32.97 -32.17
C GLU A 361 -47.14 -32.85 -32.59
N LYS A 362 -46.57 -33.70 -33.45
CA LYS A 362 -47.08 -34.75 -34.35
C LYS A 362 -45.93 -35.69 -34.73
#